data_AF-A0A7V6Z003-F1
#
_entry.id   AF-A0A7V6Z003-F1
#
_cell.length_a   1.000
_cell.length_b   1.000
_cell.length_c   1.000
_cell.angle_alpha   90.00
_cell.angle_beta   90.00
_cell.angle_gamma   90.00
#
_symmetry.space_group_name_H-M   'P 1'
#
loop_
_entity.id
_entity.type
_entity.pdbx_description
1 polymer ?
#
loop_
_entity_poly.entity_id
_entity_poly.type
_entity_poly.pdbx_seq_one_letter_code
_entity_poly.pdbx_strand_id
1 'polypeptide(L)'
;MKRLASGLIQRVAVATVAAVAAAPSAQAAVLTMIPMQGGMVMPMVSYHAAEGRMHVRMPVEVPQLIPLLVSHPGDSFDPADLWFDALDPSRQGASFSRRYGFAMDVNSDPLPPGAQMWIRKLSGSADLRIYRYSASAPKLFEPIFGTDGVTNALHWNGMMFHPAVAAPPGTNELAATFEVFLLDVVSGQELPGSSSGPFTFNWTNVPDGRPVLRITPGGFVSWPSNTATNWTLECAGAVDESNWTPVTKAPVTADGWSGVVLDGSARQQFFRMRYIP
;
A
#
# COMPACT_ATOMS: atom_id res chain seq x y z
N MET A 1 -11.41 -87.28 11.28
CA MET A 1 -10.85 -86.66 10.05
C MET A 1 -11.08 -85.15 10.12
N LYS A 2 -10.04 -84.38 9.75
CA LYS A 2 -9.86 -82.93 9.97
C LYS A 2 -10.91 -82.04 9.28
N ARG A 3 -10.96 -80.79 9.77
CA ARG A 3 -11.35 -79.50 9.14
C ARG A 3 -12.69 -78.93 9.64
N LEU A 4 -12.87 -77.63 9.91
CA LEU A 4 -12.03 -76.43 9.83
C LEU A 4 -12.71 -75.38 10.73
N ALA A 5 -11.93 -74.57 11.44
CA ALA A 5 -12.41 -73.41 12.18
C ALA A 5 -12.66 -72.22 11.22
N SER A 6 -13.74 -71.47 11.43
CA SER A 6 -13.90 -70.12 10.88
C SER A 6 -14.51 -69.21 11.93
N GLY A 7 -13.65 -68.39 12.56
CA GLY A 7 -14.04 -67.31 13.45
C GLY A 7 -14.62 -66.15 12.64
N LEU A 8 -15.80 -65.68 13.07
CA LEU A 8 -16.47 -64.52 12.49
C LEU A 8 -16.04 -63.27 13.27
N ILE A 9 -15.19 -62.44 12.66
CA ILE A 9 -14.83 -61.12 13.20
C ILE A 9 -15.90 -60.13 12.74
N GLN A 10 -16.73 -59.66 13.67
CA GLN A 10 -17.76 -58.67 13.44
C GLN A 10 -17.12 -57.28 13.42
N ARG A 11 -17.01 -56.66 12.24
CA ARG A 11 -16.54 -55.28 12.09
C ARG A 11 -17.69 -54.31 12.39
N VAL A 12 -17.58 -53.56 13.48
CA VAL A 12 -18.46 -52.42 13.76
C VAL A 12 -17.96 -51.23 12.95
N ALA A 13 -18.76 -50.76 12.00
CA ALA A 13 -18.50 -49.52 11.28
C ALA A 13 -18.96 -48.35 12.17
N VAL A 14 -18.02 -47.56 12.69
CA VAL A 14 -18.32 -46.29 13.35
C VAL A 14 -18.42 -45.23 12.26
N ALA A 15 -19.63 -44.76 11.98
CA ALA A 15 -19.87 -43.62 11.12
C ALA A 15 -19.62 -42.34 11.93
N THR A 16 -18.45 -41.73 11.75
CA THR A 16 -18.16 -40.40 12.27
C THR A 16 -18.89 -39.37 11.40
N VAL A 17 -20.02 -38.85 11.89
CA VAL A 17 -20.65 -37.66 11.31
C VAL A 17 -19.80 -36.46 11.71
N ALA A 18 -18.93 -36.02 10.81
CA ALA A 18 -18.24 -34.73 10.96
C ALA A 18 -19.27 -33.62 10.71
N ALA A 19 -19.76 -32.99 11.77
CA ALA A 19 -20.50 -31.75 11.66
C ALA A 19 -19.55 -30.67 11.14
N VAL A 20 -19.62 -30.36 9.84
CA VAL A 20 -18.98 -29.19 9.26
C VAL A 20 -19.76 -27.99 9.81
N ALA A 21 -19.21 -27.34 10.83
CA ALA A 21 -19.67 -26.02 11.23
C ALA A 21 -19.39 -25.08 10.04
N ALA A 22 -20.44 -24.74 9.29
CA ALA A 22 -20.36 -23.66 8.31
C ALA A 22 -20.02 -22.39 9.09
N ALA A 23 -18.77 -21.93 8.97
CA ALA A 23 -18.41 -20.60 9.45
C ALA A 23 -19.35 -19.61 8.74
N PRO A 24 -19.99 -18.67 9.47
CA PRO A 24 -20.79 -17.65 8.82
C PRO A 24 -19.90 -16.92 7.81
N SER A 25 -20.38 -16.81 6.57
CA SER A 25 -19.76 -15.96 5.56
C SER A 25 -19.73 -14.54 6.14
N ALA A 26 -18.56 -14.08 6.60
CA ALA A 26 -18.39 -12.70 7.00
C ALA A 26 -18.77 -11.85 5.78
N GLN A 27 -19.80 -11.02 5.95
CA GLN A 27 -20.20 -10.09 4.90
C GLN A 27 -19.06 -9.10 4.69
N ALA A 28 -18.66 -8.92 3.44
CA ALA A 28 -17.69 -7.90 3.03
C ALA A 28 -18.03 -6.55 3.68
N ALA A 29 -17.09 -5.96 4.41
CA ALA A 29 -17.27 -4.66 5.02
C ALA A 29 -16.92 -3.54 4.03
N VAL A 30 -17.64 -2.42 4.13
CA VAL A 30 -17.29 -1.16 3.46
C VAL A 30 -16.60 -0.26 4.48
N LEU A 31 -15.29 -0.10 4.32
CA LEU A 31 -14.44 0.65 5.23
C LEU A 31 -14.49 2.15 4.92
N THR A 32 -14.75 2.95 5.96
CA THR A 32 -14.78 4.43 5.87
C THR A 32 -13.49 5.07 6.37
N MET A 33 -12.45 4.26 6.60
CA MET A 33 -11.10 4.69 6.99
C MET A 33 -10.04 3.72 6.47
N ILE A 34 -8.83 4.22 6.22
CA ILE A 34 -7.65 3.40 5.90
C ILE A 34 -7.20 2.71 7.20
N PRO A 35 -7.22 1.36 7.27
CA PRO A 35 -6.88 0.63 8.47
C PRO A 35 -5.39 0.75 8.81
N MET A 36 -5.07 0.64 10.10
CA MET A 36 -3.70 0.51 10.56
C MET A 36 -3.30 -0.97 10.52
N GLN A 37 -2.36 -1.34 9.65
CA GLN A 37 -1.95 -2.73 9.43
C GLN A 37 -0.84 -3.17 10.40
N GLY A 38 -1.02 -2.90 11.71
CA GLY A 38 -0.05 -3.21 12.76
C GLY A 38 0.16 -2.06 13.75
N GLY A 39 1.19 -2.14 14.60
CA GLY A 39 1.53 -1.08 15.56
C GLY A 39 2.13 0.16 14.89
N MET A 40 2.07 1.32 15.55
CA MET A 40 2.73 2.54 15.05
C MET A 40 4.26 2.40 15.14
N VAL A 41 4.96 2.86 14.11
CA VAL A 41 6.42 2.85 13.99
C VAL A 41 6.86 4.30 13.87
N MET A 42 7.30 4.92 14.96
CA MET A 42 7.52 6.37 14.96
C MET A 42 8.96 6.71 15.28
N PRO A 43 9.69 7.40 14.38
CA PRO A 43 10.89 8.11 14.79
C PRO A 43 10.52 9.23 15.75
N MET A 44 11.25 9.28 16.86
CA MET A 44 11.13 10.37 17.82
C MET A 44 12.02 11.51 17.35
N VAL A 45 11.43 12.69 17.19
CA VAL A 45 12.10 13.92 16.77
C VAL A 45 12.29 14.82 17.99
N SER A 46 13.52 15.29 18.24
CA SER A 46 13.80 16.26 19.31
C SER A 46 14.59 17.44 18.77
N TYR A 47 14.46 18.60 19.42
CA TYR A 47 15.37 19.72 19.26
C TYR A 47 16.27 19.82 20.49
N HIS A 48 17.57 20.01 20.27
CA HIS A 48 18.54 20.24 21.34
C HIS A 48 19.10 21.66 21.23
N ALA A 49 18.78 22.54 22.19
CA ALA A 49 19.13 23.95 22.15
C ALA A 49 20.64 24.20 22.25
N ALA A 50 21.36 23.35 22.99
CA ALA A 50 22.82 23.42 23.11
C ALA A 50 23.55 23.15 21.79
N GLU A 51 22.93 22.34 20.90
CA GLU A 51 23.47 21.99 19.59
C GLU A 51 22.85 22.84 18.47
N GLY A 52 21.74 23.52 18.74
CA GLY A 52 21.01 24.33 17.77
C GLY A 52 20.36 23.52 16.65
N ARG A 53 20.09 22.22 16.87
CA ARG A 53 19.65 21.31 15.80
C ARG A 53 18.60 20.28 16.21
N MET A 54 17.92 19.76 15.19
CA MET A 54 17.02 18.63 15.30
C MET A 54 17.81 17.31 15.42
N HIS A 55 17.20 16.32 16.06
CA HIS A 55 17.67 14.96 16.18
C HIS A 55 16.53 14.00 15.92
N VAL A 56 16.86 12.83 15.36
CA VAL A 56 15.89 11.77 15.10
C VAL A 56 16.40 10.46 15.65
N ARG A 57 15.58 9.82 16.48
CA ARG A 57 15.79 8.44 16.94
C ARG A 57 14.91 7.52 16.12
N MET A 58 15.53 6.69 15.30
CA MET A 58 14.82 5.72 14.46
C MET A 58 14.35 4.49 15.26
N PRO A 59 13.11 4.02 15.03
CA PRO A 59 12.69 2.70 15.48
C PRO A 59 13.38 1.61 14.64
N VAL A 60 13.45 0.40 15.19
CA VAL A 60 14.08 -0.75 14.51
C VAL A 60 13.12 -1.53 13.61
N GLU A 61 11.81 -1.31 13.75
CA GLU A 61 10.80 -2.03 12.99
C GLU A 61 10.67 -1.48 11.56
N VAL A 62 10.59 -2.39 10.59
CA VAL A 62 10.34 -2.10 9.18
C VAL A 62 8.90 -2.53 8.84
N PRO A 63 7.95 -1.59 8.66
CA PRO A 63 6.57 -1.92 8.36
C PRO A 63 6.40 -2.43 6.91
N GLN A 64 5.31 -3.16 6.70
CA GLN A 64 4.88 -3.55 5.36
C GLN A 64 3.93 -2.51 4.75
N LEU A 65 3.94 -2.38 3.42
CA LEU A 65 2.79 -1.94 2.65
C LEU A 65 1.98 -3.19 2.27
N ILE A 66 0.70 -3.25 2.67
CA ILE A 66 -0.16 -4.41 2.41
C ILE A 66 -1.41 -3.96 1.64
N PRO A 67 -1.79 -4.62 0.54
CA PRO A 67 -3.06 -4.35 -0.16
C PRO A 67 -4.28 -4.61 0.74
N LEU A 68 -5.40 -3.95 0.45
CA LEU A 68 -6.66 -4.26 1.15
C LEU A 68 -7.05 -5.72 0.90
N LEU A 69 -6.89 -6.21 -0.33
CA LEU A 69 -7.23 -7.59 -0.72
C LEU A 69 -6.50 -8.65 0.13
N VAL A 70 -5.32 -8.32 0.67
CA VAL A 70 -4.54 -9.23 1.52
C VAL A 70 -4.81 -9.00 3.00
N SER A 71 -4.86 -7.74 3.43
CA SER A 71 -5.03 -7.39 4.85
C SER A 71 -6.47 -7.55 5.36
N HIS A 72 -7.45 -7.36 4.49
CA HIS A 72 -8.89 -7.43 4.78
C HIS A 72 -9.61 -8.09 3.59
N PRO A 73 -9.45 -9.42 3.39
CA PRO A 73 -9.99 -10.09 2.21
C PRO A 73 -11.51 -9.97 2.12
N GLY A 74 -12.00 -9.52 0.97
CA GLY A 74 -13.42 -9.31 0.70
C GLY A 74 -13.93 -7.90 1.03
N ASP A 75 -13.21 -7.12 1.83
CA ASP A 75 -13.61 -5.75 2.17
C ASP A 75 -13.32 -4.78 1.01
N SER A 76 -14.05 -3.66 1.01
CA SER A 76 -13.84 -2.53 0.10
C SER A 76 -13.78 -1.21 0.88
N PHE A 77 -13.35 -0.13 0.25
CA PHE A 77 -13.53 1.22 0.78
C PHE A 77 -14.88 1.80 0.34
N ASP A 78 -15.38 2.79 1.09
CA ASP A 78 -16.52 3.60 0.66
C ASP A 78 -16.16 4.34 -0.64
N PRO A 79 -16.93 4.18 -1.74
CA PRO A 79 -16.69 4.88 -3.00
C PRO A 79 -16.71 6.41 -2.90
N ALA A 80 -17.30 6.98 -1.85
CA ALA A 80 -17.29 8.41 -1.60
C ALA A 80 -15.97 8.91 -0.96
N ASP A 81 -15.10 8.01 -0.50
CA ASP A 81 -13.87 8.39 0.19
C ASP A 81 -12.72 8.69 -0.77
N LEU A 82 -11.92 9.70 -0.40
CA LEU A 82 -10.85 10.26 -1.23
C LEU A 82 -9.72 9.26 -1.58
N TRP A 83 -9.59 8.17 -0.82
CA TRP A 83 -8.59 7.12 -1.05
C TRP A 83 -9.13 5.93 -1.84
N PHE A 84 -10.43 5.89 -2.16
CA PHE A 84 -11.07 4.76 -2.84
C PHE A 84 -10.36 4.43 -4.16
N ASP A 85 -10.18 5.42 -5.03
CA ASP A 85 -9.56 5.20 -6.35
C ASP A 85 -8.14 4.64 -6.27
N ALA A 86 -7.36 5.04 -5.26
CA ALA A 86 -5.98 4.61 -5.09
C ALA A 86 -5.86 3.23 -4.41
N LEU A 87 -6.68 2.95 -3.40
CA LEU A 87 -6.42 1.84 -2.47
C LEU A 87 -7.41 0.69 -2.63
N ASP A 88 -8.61 0.92 -3.17
CA ASP A 88 -9.63 -0.11 -3.27
C ASP A 88 -9.21 -1.21 -4.26
N PRO A 89 -9.40 -2.52 -3.95
CA PRO A 89 -9.08 -3.62 -4.85
C PRO A 89 -9.77 -3.48 -6.22
N SER A 90 -11.02 -3.00 -6.23
CA SER A 90 -11.79 -2.80 -7.47
C SER A 90 -11.32 -1.59 -8.29
N ARG A 91 -10.30 -0.86 -7.84
CA ARG A 91 -9.71 0.32 -8.51
C ARG A 91 -8.24 0.08 -8.83
N GLN A 92 -7.31 0.83 -8.23
CA GLN A 92 -5.88 0.60 -8.40
C GLN A 92 -5.33 -0.51 -7.48
N GLY A 93 -5.97 -0.75 -6.34
CA GLY A 93 -5.58 -1.77 -5.37
C GLY A 93 -4.14 -1.60 -4.88
N ALA A 94 -3.69 -0.37 -4.65
CA ALA A 94 -2.33 -0.13 -4.15
C ALA A 94 -2.14 -0.77 -2.77
N SER A 95 -0.93 -1.29 -2.53
CA SER A 95 -0.48 -1.57 -1.16
C SER A 95 -0.38 -0.27 -0.39
N PHE A 96 -0.78 -0.27 0.88
CA PHE A 96 -0.68 0.94 1.70
C PHE A 96 -0.15 0.65 3.10
N SER A 97 0.23 1.69 3.82
CA SER A 97 0.55 1.64 5.25
C SER A 97 0.36 3.00 5.87
N ARG A 98 0.00 3.00 7.16
CA ARG A 98 -0.06 4.20 8.01
C ARG A 98 0.86 4.09 9.22
N ARG A 99 1.70 3.05 9.25
CA ARG A 99 2.45 2.67 10.45
C ARG A 99 3.54 3.67 10.78
N TYR A 100 4.27 4.15 9.77
CA TYR A 100 5.21 5.25 10.01
C TYR A 100 4.48 6.54 10.40
N GLY A 101 5.03 7.24 11.38
CA GLY A 101 4.56 8.57 11.75
C GLY A 101 5.64 9.38 12.43
N PHE A 102 5.58 10.70 12.32
CA PHE A 102 6.50 11.64 12.98
C PHE A 102 5.90 12.02 14.33
N ALA A 103 6.71 11.99 15.38
CA ALA A 103 6.30 12.39 16.72
C ALA A 103 7.42 13.15 17.42
N MET A 104 7.07 14.22 18.13
CA MET A 104 8.02 14.92 18.99
C MET A 104 8.33 14.07 20.22
N ASP A 105 9.62 13.96 20.54
CA ASP A 105 10.09 13.44 21.81
C ASP A 105 9.68 14.42 22.92
N VAL A 106 9.18 13.88 24.03
CA VAL A 106 8.76 14.66 25.19
C VAL A 106 9.92 15.40 25.85
N ASN A 107 11.16 14.98 25.59
CA ASN A 107 12.37 15.60 26.13
C ASN A 107 12.98 16.66 25.18
N SER A 108 12.25 17.10 24.16
CA SER A 108 12.72 18.18 23.29
C SER A 108 12.82 19.51 24.03
N ASP A 109 13.90 20.25 23.81
CA ASP A 109 14.00 21.64 24.25
C ASP A 109 12.98 22.52 23.48
N PRO A 110 12.59 23.67 24.04
CA PRO A 110 11.83 24.67 23.29
C PRO A 110 12.57 25.13 22.04
N LEU A 111 11.84 25.30 20.95
CA LEU A 111 12.38 25.88 19.72
C LEU A 111 12.81 27.33 19.94
N PRO A 112 13.81 27.85 19.21
CA PRO A 112 14.14 29.26 19.22
C PRO A 112 12.92 30.12 18.88
N PRO A 113 12.77 31.33 19.47
CA PRO A 113 11.69 32.24 19.11
C PRO A 113 11.69 32.51 17.60
N GLY A 114 10.53 32.41 16.97
CA GLY A 114 10.40 32.61 15.53
C GLY A 114 10.87 31.44 14.66
N ALA A 115 11.09 30.25 15.23
CA ALA A 115 11.35 29.04 14.46
C ALA A 115 10.08 28.18 14.27
N GLN A 116 9.98 27.52 13.12
CA GLN A 116 8.98 26.49 12.81
C GLN A 116 9.67 25.20 12.36
N MET A 117 9.08 24.05 12.68
CA MET A 117 9.58 22.76 12.20
C MET A 117 9.01 22.42 10.83
N TRP A 118 9.89 21.90 9.98
CA TRP A 118 9.54 21.43 8.64
C TRP A 118 10.11 20.04 8.41
N ILE A 119 9.33 19.20 7.73
CA ILE A 119 9.77 17.88 7.28
C ILE A 119 10.00 17.99 5.78
N ARG A 120 11.15 17.52 5.28
CA ARG A 120 11.47 17.47 3.84
C ARG A 120 11.86 16.07 3.43
N LYS A 121 11.28 15.59 2.33
CA LYS A 121 11.72 14.38 1.64
C LYS A 121 12.86 14.73 0.69
N LEU A 122 13.99 14.08 0.88
CA LEU A 122 15.21 14.25 0.10
C LEU A 122 15.25 13.33 -1.12
N SER A 123 14.82 12.08 -0.94
CA SER A 123 14.78 11.06 -1.98
C SER A 123 13.80 9.94 -1.61
N GLY A 124 13.48 9.07 -2.57
CA GLY A 124 12.73 7.84 -2.29
C GLY A 124 12.40 7.07 -3.55
N SER A 125 11.87 5.86 -3.38
CA SER A 125 11.41 5.01 -4.48
C SER A 125 10.39 5.75 -5.36
N ALA A 126 10.52 5.62 -6.68
CA ALA A 126 9.73 6.38 -7.66
C ALA A 126 8.21 6.09 -7.55
N ASP A 127 7.86 4.86 -7.21
CA ASP A 127 6.47 4.41 -7.13
C ASP A 127 5.81 4.70 -5.77
N LEU A 128 6.56 5.28 -4.83
CA LEU A 128 6.08 5.54 -3.47
C LEU A 128 5.34 6.88 -3.43
N ARG A 129 4.06 6.82 -3.09
CA ARG A 129 3.16 7.96 -2.94
C ARG A 129 2.86 8.17 -1.45
N ILE A 130 2.88 9.42 -1.01
CA ILE A 130 2.68 9.79 0.40
C ILE A 130 1.59 10.84 0.48
N TYR A 131 0.64 10.62 1.37
CA TYR A 131 -0.54 11.43 1.54
C TYR A 131 -0.69 11.87 2.99
N ARG A 132 -1.07 13.14 3.19
CA ARG A 132 -1.69 13.58 4.43
C ARG A 132 -3.08 12.95 4.49
N TYR A 133 -3.35 12.27 5.60
CA TYR A 133 -4.55 11.48 5.78
C TYR A 133 -5.38 11.93 6.98
N SER A 134 -6.70 12.00 6.81
CA SER A 134 -7.67 12.13 7.89
C SER A 134 -8.93 11.32 7.57
N ALA A 135 -9.36 10.47 8.51
CA ALA A 135 -10.67 9.81 8.45
C ALA A 135 -11.81 10.70 9.00
N SER A 136 -11.45 11.73 9.77
CA SER A 136 -12.39 12.65 10.41
C SER A 136 -12.77 13.77 9.45
N ALA A 137 -14.03 14.19 9.46
CA ALA A 137 -14.53 15.26 8.61
C ALA A 137 -13.87 16.63 8.94
N PRO A 138 -13.39 17.39 7.94
CA PRO A 138 -13.29 17.01 6.53
C PRO A 138 -12.23 15.93 6.30
N LYS A 139 -12.61 14.83 5.63
CA LYS A 139 -11.69 13.73 5.30
C LYS A 139 -10.58 14.25 4.38
N LEU A 140 -9.37 13.70 4.52
CA LEU A 140 -8.20 14.10 3.74
C LEU A 140 -7.46 12.89 3.18
N PHE A 141 -7.01 13.05 1.94
CA PHE A 141 -6.06 12.18 1.26
C PHE A 141 -5.25 13.03 0.28
N GLU A 142 -4.49 13.97 0.84
CA GLU A 142 -3.82 15.04 0.09
C GLU A 142 -2.37 14.64 -0.21
N PRO A 143 -1.90 14.73 -1.46
CA PRO A 143 -0.52 14.39 -1.81
C PRO A 143 0.47 15.32 -1.10
N ILE A 144 1.54 14.75 -0.57
CA ILE A 144 2.64 15.46 0.09
C ILE A 144 3.99 14.88 -0.33
N PHE A 145 5.08 15.57 0.00
CA PHE A 145 6.44 15.08 -0.17
C PHE A 145 6.79 14.68 -1.62
N GLY A 146 6.43 15.52 -2.59
CA GLY A 146 6.70 15.27 -4.01
C GLY A 146 5.68 14.38 -4.72
N THR A 147 4.72 13.81 -3.99
CA THR A 147 3.61 13.06 -4.58
C THR A 147 2.82 13.96 -5.52
N ASP A 148 2.55 13.48 -6.73
CA ASP A 148 1.77 14.20 -7.76
C ASP A 148 2.30 15.62 -8.06
N GLY A 149 3.61 15.82 -7.93
CA GLY A 149 4.27 17.08 -8.26
C GLY A 149 4.14 18.18 -7.21
N VAL A 150 3.56 17.90 -6.04
CA VAL A 150 3.54 18.85 -4.91
C VAL A 150 4.94 19.09 -4.34
N THR A 151 5.08 20.10 -3.49
CA THR A 151 6.34 20.35 -2.78
C THR A 151 6.85 19.13 -2.01
N ASN A 152 8.16 18.98 -1.90
CA ASN A 152 8.81 17.91 -1.15
C ASN A 152 8.91 18.20 0.35
N ALA A 153 8.38 19.32 0.84
CA ALA A 153 8.43 19.73 2.24
C ALA A 153 7.08 20.21 2.77
N LEU A 154 6.83 20.00 4.06
CA LEU A 154 5.64 20.52 4.74
C LEU A 154 5.96 21.05 6.14
N HIS A 155 5.20 22.06 6.56
CA HIS A 155 5.22 22.56 7.92
C HIS A 155 4.62 21.53 8.87
N TRP A 156 5.31 21.27 9.98
CA TRP A 156 4.88 20.34 11.00
C TRP A 156 4.81 21.03 12.36
N ASN A 157 3.67 20.89 13.04
CA ASN A 157 3.42 21.51 14.33
C ASN A 157 3.92 20.69 15.53
N GLY A 158 4.68 19.60 15.28
CA GLY A 158 5.17 18.70 16.32
C GLY A 158 4.16 17.69 16.86
N MET A 159 2.87 17.80 16.47
CA MET A 159 1.87 16.81 16.85
C MET A 159 2.09 15.51 16.08
N MET A 160 1.70 14.38 16.68
CA MET A 160 1.80 13.07 16.04
C MET A 160 1.15 13.09 14.65
N PHE A 161 1.94 12.75 13.64
CA PHE A 161 1.55 12.82 12.24
C PHE A 161 1.83 11.50 11.53
N HIS A 162 0.77 10.76 11.19
CA HIS A 162 0.84 9.51 10.44
C HIS A 162 0.40 9.73 8.98
N PRO A 163 1.34 9.87 8.03
CA PRO A 163 0.98 9.87 6.63
C PRO A 163 0.42 8.50 6.21
N ALA A 164 -0.46 8.51 5.21
CA ALA A 164 -0.74 7.30 4.44
C ALA A 164 0.30 7.17 3.33
N VAL A 165 0.92 6.01 3.23
CA VAL A 165 1.91 5.70 2.21
C VAL A 165 1.32 4.61 1.31
N ALA A 166 1.48 4.74 0.00
CA ALA A 166 0.99 3.77 -0.97
C ALA A 166 2.02 3.49 -2.07
N ALA A 167 1.96 2.30 -2.64
CA ALA A 167 2.74 1.89 -3.81
C ALA A 167 2.03 0.74 -4.55
N PRO A 168 2.36 0.49 -5.83
CA PRO A 168 1.91 -0.72 -6.52
C PRO A 168 2.29 -1.98 -5.72
N PRO A 169 1.42 -2.99 -5.60
CA PRO A 169 1.74 -4.21 -4.88
C PRO A 169 2.84 -5.01 -5.56
N GLY A 170 3.59 -5.75 -4.76
CA GLY A 170 4.71 -6.55 -5.25
C GLY A 170 5.62 -7.00 -4.12
N THR A 171 6.84 -7.41 -4.47
CA THR A 171 7.84 -7.93 -3.52
C THR A 171 9.03 -6.99 -3.35
N ASN A 172 8.87 -5.72 -3.75
CA ASN A 172 9.95 -4.74 -3.75
C ASN A 172 10.21 -4.21 -2.33
N GLU A 173 11.47 -3.90 -2.05
CA GLU A 173 11.82 -3.01 -0.95
C GLU A 173 11.66 -1.56 -1.38
N LEU A 174 11.09 -0.75 -0.50
CA LEU A 174 10.77 0.65 -0.77
C LEU A 174 11.39 1.51 0.32
N ALA A 175 11.85 2.70 -0.04
CA ALA A 175 12.46 3.61 0.91
C ALA A 175 12.13 5.08 0.60
N ALA A 176 12.15 5.91 1.63
CA ALA A 176 12.10 7.35 1.52
C ALA A 176 13.01 7.97 2.57
N THR A 177 13.89 8.87 2.14
CA THR A 177 14.83 9.58 3.01
C THR A 177 14.30 10.98 3.26
N PHE A 178 14.26 11.36 4.53
CA PHE A 178 13.75 12.62 5.03
C PHE A 178 14.80 13.34 5.86
N GLU A 179 14.54 14.60 6.12
CA GLU A 179 15.12 15.35 7.24
C GLU A 179 14.05 16.19 7.91
N VAL A 180 14.31 16.59 9.15
CA VAL A 180 13.55 17.62 9.87
C VAL A 180 14.48 18.79 10.14
N PHE A 181 14.04 20.01 9.85
CA PHE A 181 14.83 21.23 10.01
C PHE A 181 13.95 22.36 10.54
N LEU A 182 14.59 23.46 10.95
CA LEU A 182 13.91 24.66 11.40
C LEU A 182 13.93 25.73 10.32
N LEU A 183 12.83 26.47 10.21
CA LEU A 183 12.66 27.59 9.31
C LEU A 183 12.30 28.84 10.13
N ASP A 184 12.95 29.95 9.84
CA ASP A 184 12.67 31.24 10.46
C ASP A 184 11.41 31.86 9.86
N VAL A 185 10.43 32.20 10.71
CA VAL A 185 9.11 32.66 10.27
C VAL A 185 9.11 34.01 9.57
N VAL A 186 10.13 34.84 9.82
CA VAL A 186 10.21 36.20 9.30
C VAL A 186 10.83 36.20 7.90
N SER A 187 11.96 35.52 7.76
CA SER A 187 12.74 35.44 6.52
C SER A 187 12.27 34.32 5.58
N GLY A 188 11.56 33.32 6.10
CA GLY A 188 11.18 32.13 5.36
C GLY A 188 12.36 31.22 5.01
N GLN A 189 13.53 31.44 5.61
CA GLN A 189 14.75 30.68 5.32
C GLN A 189 14.98 29.58 6.37
N GLU A 190 15.61 28.49 5.94
CA GLU A 190 16.11 27.46 6.85
C GLU A 190 17.12 28.07 7.82
N LEU A 191 16.96 27.78 9.11
CA LEU A 191 17.94 28.14 10.14
C LEU A 191 19.21 27.30 9.91
N PRO A 192 20.37 27.92 9.62
CA PRO A 192 21.58 27.18 9.27
C PRO A 192 21.99 26.20 10.36
N GLY A 193 22.29 24.95 9.96
CA GLY A 193 22.74 23.90 10.88
C GLY A 193 21.63 23.24 11.70
N SER A 194 20.37 23.67 11.55
CA SER A 194 19.26 23.15 12.36
C SER A 194 18.79 21.75 11.95
N SER A 195 19.18 21.25 10.77
CA SER A 195 18.73 19.96 10.25
C SER A 195 19.14 18.77 11.13
N SER A 196 18.26 17.77 11.19
CA SER A 196 18.53 16.44 11.73
C SER A 196 19.61 15.67 10.97
N GLY A 197 19.91 16.09 9.74
CA GLY A 197 20.52 15.23 8.75
C GLY A 197 19.53 14.17 8.25
N PRO A 198 19.93 13.38 7.24
CA PRO A 198 19.06 12.41 6.60
C PRO A 198 18.74 11.22 7.52
N PHE A 199 17.49 10.78 7.50
CA PHE A 199 17.03 9.50 8.06
C PHE A 199 16.05 8.84 7.10
N THR A 200 15.95 7.50 7.14
CA THR A 200 15.25 6.73 6.10
C THR A 200 14.13 5.88 6.68
N PHE A 201 12.95 5.98 6.09
CA PHE A 201 11.88 5.02 6.29
C PHE A 201 12.01 3.92 5.25
N ASN A 202 11.91 2.67 5.70
CA ASN A 202 11.99 1.50 4.84
C ASN A 202 10.69 0.72 4.94
N TRP A 203 10.23 0.18 3.82
CA TRP A 203 9.09 -0.72 3.76
C TRP A 203 9.44 -1.97 2.99
N THR A 204 8.85 -3.08 3.42
CA THR A 204 8.66 -4.23 2.53
C THR A 204 7.27 -4.15 1.92
N ASN A 205 7.07 -4.76 0.75
CA ASN A 205 5.80 -4.75 0.04
C ASN A 205 5.22 -6.16 -0.05
N VAL A 206 3.90 -6.26 -0.15
CA VAL A 206 3.17 -7.52 -0.25
C VAL A 206 2.42 -7.60 -1.58
N PRO A 207 2.55 -8.70 -2.35
CA PRO A 207 1.78 -8.88 -3.56
C PRO A 207 0.31 -9.19 -3.26
N ASP A 208 -0.60 -8.73 -4.11
CA ASP A 208 -2.06 -8.96 -4.05
C ASP A 208 -2.52 -10.19 -4.86
N GLY A 209 -1.58 -10.93 -5.46
CA GLY A 209 -1.90 -12.04 -6.36
C GLY A 209 -2.33 -11.60 -7.77
N ARG A 210 -2.22 -10.31 -8.11
CA ARG A 210 -2.49 -9.79 -9.44
C ARG A 210 -1.65 -10.49 -10.51
N PRO A 211 -2.26 -10.97 -11.61
CA PRO A 211 -1.51 -11.59 -12.68
C PRO A 211 -0.49 -10.62 -13.29
N VAL A 212 0.74 -11.10 -13.44
CA VAL A 212 1.79 -10.36 -14.13
C VAL A 212 1.50 -10.35 -15.62
N LEU A 213 1.40 -9.15 -16.20
CA LEU A 213 1.21 -8.97 -17.62
C LEU A 213 2.54 -9.06 -18.38
N ARG A 214 2.48 -9.62 -19.59
CA ARG A 214 3.53 -9.59 -20.59
C ARG A 214 2.96 -9.06 -21.90
N ILE A 215 3.76 -8.26 -22.60
CA ILE A 215 3.44 -7.81 -23.96
C ILE A 215 4.49 -8.40 -24.89
N THR A 216 4.05 -9.21 -25.85
CA THR A 216 4.96 -9.80 -26.86
C THR A 216 4.81 -9.08 -28.21
N PRO A 217 5.81 -9.20 -29.11
CA PRO A 217 5.69 -8.70 -30.47
C PRO A 217 4.40 -9.20 -31.14
N GLY A 218 3.74 -8.33 -31.91
CA GLY A 218 2.42 -8.61 -32.48
C GLY A 218 1.24 -8.16 -31.62
N GLY A 219 1.48 -7.46 -30.51
CA GLY A 219 0.42 -6.85 -29.70
C GLY A 219 -0.35 -7.84 -28.83
N PHE A 220 0.26 -8.97 -28.47
CA PHE A 220 -0.36 -9.96 -27.60
C PHE A 220 -0.06 -9.62 -26.13
N VAL A 221 -1.11 -9.25 -25.39
CA VAL A 221 -1.06 -8.98 -23.95
C VAL A 221 -1.52 -10.23 -23.23
N SER A 222 -0.63 -10.80 -22.41
CA SER A 222 -0.82 -12.12 -21.82
C SER A 222 -0.46 -12.18 -20.34
N TRP A 223 -0.98 -13.19 -19.67
CA TRP A 223 -0.76 -13.51 -18.26
C TRP A 223 -0.69 -15.04 -18.09
N PRO A 224 -0.12 -15.55 -16.98
CA PRO A 224 -0.08 -16.98 -16.74
C PRO A 224 -1.49 -17.57 -16.67
N SER A 225 -1.72 -18.70 -17.35
CA SER A 225 -3.01 -19.40 -17.32
C SER A 225 -3.45 -19.71 -15.88
N ASN A 226 -4.76 -19.68 -15.64
CA ASN A 226 -5.39 -19.93 -14.33
C ASN A 226 -5.06 -18.92 -13.21
N THR A 227 -4.41 -17.78 -13.51
CA THR A 227 -4.14 -16.73 -12.50
C THR A 227 -5.17 -15.60 -12.50
N ALA A 228 -5.96 -15.46 -13.57
CA ALA A 228 -6.89 -14.32 -13.73
C ALA A 228 -8.29 -14.54 -13.14
N THR A 229 -8.47 -15.52 -12.24
CA THR A 229 -9.72 -15.62 -11.48
C THR A 229 -9.94 -14.32 -10.71
N ASN A 230 -11.09 -13.68 -10.90
CA ASN A 230 -11.43 -12.37 -10.32
C ASN A 230 -10.56 -11.21 -10.83
N TRP A 231 -9.93 -11.34 -12.00
CA TRP A 231 -9.19 -10.25 -12.64
C TRP A 231 -9.68 -10.02 -14.06
N THR A 232 -9.80 -8.76 -14.45
CA THR A 232 -10.04 -8.37 -15.83
C THR A 232 -8.88 -7.52 -16.36
N LEU A 233 -8.59 -7.68 -17.65
CA LEU A 233 -7.67 -6.79 -18.35
C LEU A 233 -8.37 -5.48 -18.67
N GLU A 234 -7.68 -4.37 -18.43
CA GLU A 234 -8.11 -3.03 -18.83
C GLU A 234 -6.99 -2.28 -19.54
N CYS A 235 -7.38 -1.25 -20.30
CA CYS A 235 -6.45 -0.34 -20.94
C CYS A 235 -6.81 1.14 -20.79
N ALA A 236 -5.80 1.99 -20.94
CA ALA A 236 -5.87 3.45 -20.85
C ALA A 236 -4.86 4.11 -21.80
N GLY A 237 -5.03 5.41 -22.06
CA GLY A 237 -4.11 6.21 -22.88
C GLY A 237 -2.84 6.66 -22.14
N ALA A 238 -2.90 6.76 -20.82
CA ALA A 238 -1.78 7.06 -19.93
C ALA A 238 -1.82 6.19 -18.67
N VAL A 239 -0.67 6.08 -17.99
CA VAL A 239 -0.51 5.24 -16.78
C VAL A 239 -1.28 5.80 -15.57
N ASP A 240 -1.49 7.11 -15.53
CA ASP A 240 -2.11 7.88 -14.45
C ASP A 240 -3.55 8.32 -14.78
N GLU A 241 -4.13 7.83 -15.88
CA GLU A 241 -5.54 8.07 -16.19
C GLU A 241 -6.45 7.49 -15.10
N SER A 242 -7.45 8.28 -14.69
CA SER A 242 -8.49 7.85 -13.75
C SER A 242 -9.48 6.87 -14.37
N ASN A 243 -9.63 6.91 -15.70
CA ASN A 243 -10.61 6.14 -16.45
C ASN A 243 -9.93 5.05 -17.27
N TRP A 244 -9.93 3.83 -16.73
CA TRP A 244 -9.48 2.63 -17.44
C TRP A 244 -10.68 1.91 -18.05
N THR A 245 -10.51 1.36 -19.24
CA THR A 245 -11.58 0.68 -19.98
C THR A 245 -11.33 -0.83 -20.06
N PRO A 246 -12.32 -1.68 -19.77
CA PRO A 246 -12.18 -3.12 -19.93
C PRO A 246 -11.84 -3.51 -21.36
N VAL A 247 -10.86 -4.41 -21.52
CA VAL A 247 -10.59 -5.04 -22.81
C VAL A 247 -11.61 -6.15 -23.02
N THR A 248 -12.46 -6.01 -24.04
CA THR A 248 -13.60 -6.92 -24.28
C THR A 248 -13.26 -8.11 -25.18
N LYS A 249 -12.03 -8.18 -25.70
CA LYS A 249 -11.58 -9.33 -26.51
C LYS A 249 -11.51 -10.58 -25.65
N ALA A 250 -12.07 -11.69 -26.16
CA ALA A 250 -11.99 -12.98 -25.49
C ALA A 250 -10.53 -13.45 -25.41
N PRO A 251 -10.04 -13.88 -24.23
CA PRO A 251 -8.70 -14.44 -24.11
C PRO A 251 -8.57 -15.76 -24.86
N VAL A 252 -7.44 -15.93 -25.56
CA VAL A 252 -6.98 -17.21 -26.11
C VAL A 252 -5.92 -17.79 -25.18
N THR A 253 -5.90 -19.12 -25.04
CA THR A 253 -4.91 -19.81 -24.20
C THR A 253 -4.00 -20.68 -25.07
N ALA A 254 -2.69 -20.49 -24.93
CA ALA A 254 -1.66 -21.26 -25.61
C ALA A 254 -0.41 -21.35 -24.73
N ASP A 255 0.25 -22.51 -24.70
CA ASP A 255 1.54 -22.74 -24.02
C ASP A 255 1.59 -22.26 -22.55
N GLY A 256 0.50 -22.44 -21.81
CA GLY A 256 0.41 -22.04 -20.39
C GLY A 256 0.17 -20.54 -20.16
N TRP A 257 -0.05 -19.76 -21.22
CA TRP A 257 -0.41 -18.35 -21.17
C TRP A 257 -1.84 -18.14 -21.65
N SER A 258 -2.58 -17.27 -20.98
CA SER A 258 -3.85 -16.73 -21.46
C SER A 258 -3.63 -15.27 -21.87
N GLY A 259 -4.22 -14.81 -22.96
CA GLY A 259 -4.02 -13.44 -23.40
C GLY A 259 -4.93 -13.00 -24.52
N VAL A 260 -4.86 -11.73 -24.88
CA VAL A 260 -5.64 -11.13 -25.96
C VAL A 260 -4.71 -10.60 -27.04
N VAL A 261 -5.07 -10.84 -28.30
CA VAL A 261 -4.41 -10.20 -29.43
C VAL A 261 -5.05 -8.84 -29.64
N LEU A 262 -4.30 -7.77 -29.41
CA LEU A 262 -4.76 -6.42 -29.64
C LEU A 262 -4.60 -6.05 -31.11
N ASP A 263 -5.56 -5.28 -31.62
CA ASP A 263 -5.36 -4.68 -32.94
C ASP A 263 -4.29 -3.61 -32.80
N GLY A 264 -3.39 -3.51 -33.78
CA GLY A 264 -2.38 -2.46 -33.79
C GLY A 264 -3.04 -1.09 -33.69
N SER A 265 -2.76 -0.37 -32.61
CA SER A 265 -3.17 1.03 -32.43
C SER A 265 -2.02 1.95 -32.82
N ALA A 266 -2.33 3.05 -33.53
CA ALA A 266 -1.36 4.11 -33.78
C ALA A 266 -1.05 4.95 -32.52
N ARG A 267 -1.76 4.72 -31.41
CA ARG A 267 -1.59 5.40 -30.12
C ARG A 267 -1.01 4.44 -29.09
N GLN A 268 -0.11 4.95 -28.25
CA GLN A 268 0.38 4.24 -27.08
C GLN A 268 -0.81 3.86 -26.17
N GLN A 269 -0.75 2.66 -25.61
CA GLN A 269 -1.74 2.15 -24.66
C GLN A 269 -1.02 1.53 -23.46
N PHE A 270 -1.64 1.67 -22.30
CA PHE A 270 -1.20 1.08 -21.04
C PHE A 270 -2.19 -0.01 -20.65
N PHE A 271 -1.72 -1.05 -19.97
CA PHE A 271 -2.51 -2.21 -19.60
C PHE A 271 -2.32 -2.54 -18.12
N ARG A 272 -3.40 -2.96 -17.47
CA ARG A 272 -3.36 -3.46 -16.09
C ARG A 272 -4.42 -4.53 -15.88
N MET A 273 -4.20 -5.35 -14.85
CA MET A 273 -5.24 -6.21 -14.28
C MET A 273 -5.98 -5.46 -13.18
N ARG A 274 -7.31 -5.43 -13.24
CA ARG A 274 -8.18 -4.90 -12.19
C ARG A 274 -8.96 -6.04 -11.53
N TYR A 275 -9.06 -6.00 -10.20
CA TYR A 275 -9.81 -6.99 -9.46
C TYR A 275 -11.32 -6.80 -9.67
N ILE A 276 -12.04 -7.91 -9.82
CA ILE A 276 -13.50 -7.98 -9.84
C ILE A 276 -13.88 -8.93 -8.69
N PRO A 277 -14.43 -8.40 -7.58
CA PRO A 277 -14.86 -9.19 -6.44
C PRO A 277 -15.80 -10.35 -6.82
#